data_AF-A0A366ZD63-F1
#
_entry.id   AF-A0A366ZD63-F1
#
_cell.length_a   1.000
_cell.length_b   1.000
_cell.length_c   1.000
_cell.angle_alpha   90.00
_cell.angle_beta   90.00
_cell.angle_gamma   90.00
#
_symmetry.space_group_name_H-M   'P 1'
#
loop_
_entity.id
_entity.type
_entity.pdbx_description
1 polymer ?
#
loop_
_entity_poly.entity_id
_entity_poly.type
_entity_poly.pdbx_seq_one_letter_code
_entity_poly.pdbx_strand_id
1 'polypeptide(L)'
;MDPDLAPRSRCGAPGLTEGRPSATAPHPSKGHRGPVHLHEQPPALGTSSPRSGRTYGRYQVELLSRGDVGAVLPEWRGLHRRLGGWSPFTDPDYQMVWCDRFVDDGDERILAVRHADTRELVAVVPLFLATVGGRGMRGRVLALFGAFREPLLLELPELLVQPEHARAALVTVVAWLAEHREWDWVELTLGEEQPWPVSRWLADAGLDPAILVHKSVLPSVVLDLPDTGDLPPLGRNLRESLRRSRNRTKGPAGEWRVDEVGPEHPCWDEAVADLRRLHRARAGMTGVIAHPDVFRGTSQGEFLAALAGTPAATLPRVHRLLRDDVAVAALLVFHSVTRTWLSVSGVSPDAWHVGGVTRLQWEAVQDAVRRRQTSVVFSTGVDAAKQRWSPTVRVSHSFAVVNPRRGSRLTFTLYWLARSLRHLRRHTVHHPHRERAEPATP
;
A
#
# COMPACT_ATOMS: atom_id res chain seq x y z
N MET A 1 34.59 -26.02 -0.10
CA MET A 1 33.66 -24.88 -0.23
C MET A 1 33.35 -24.80 -1.70
N ASP A 2 32.20 -25.34 -2.08
CA ASP A 2 31.84 -25.58 -3.48
C ASP A 2 30.70 -24.61 -3.84
N PRO A 3 30.89 -23.70 -4.81
CA PRO A 3 29.87 -22.72 -5.17
C PRO A 3 29.23 -23.13 -6.50
N ASP A 4 28.37 -24.15 -6.51
CA ASP A 4 27.48 -24.38 -7.66
C ASP A 4 26.34 -25.35 -7.33
N LEU A 5 25.27 -24.82 -6.73
CA LEU A 5 23.97 -25.49 -6.66
C LEU A 5 22.88 -24.43 -6.82
N ALA A 6 22.57 -24.10 -8.08
CA ALA A 6 21.30 -23.45 -8.42
C ALA A 6 20.16 -24.46 -8.17
N PRO A 7 19.11 -24.11 -7.39
CA PRO A 7 17.98 -24.99 -7.15
C PRO A 7 17.16 -25.17 -8.43
N ARG A 8 16.95 -26.42 -8.84
CA ARG A 8 16.01 -26.79 -9.91
C ARG A 8 14.58 -26.54 -9.41
N SER A 9 13.97 -25.41 -9.77
CA SER A 9 12.53 -25.21 -9.56
C SER A 9 11.77 -26.05 -10.60
N ARG A 10 11.00 -27.03 -10.12
CA ARG A 10 10.01 -27.73 -10.95
C ARG A 10 8.70 -26.97 -10.87
N CYS A 11 8.54 -25.90 -11.66
CA CYS A 11 7.20 -25.58 -12.16
C CYS A 11 6.90 -26.70 -13.17
N GLY A 12 6.15 -27.72 -12.74
CA GLY A 12 5.81 -28.86 -13.60
C GLY A 12 5.10 -28.36 -14.86
N ALA A 13 5.70 -28.60 -16.03
CA ALA A 13 5.00 -28.43 -17.29
C ALA A 13 3.77 -29.36 -17.31
N PRO A 14 2.58 -28.90 -17.71
CA PRO A 14 1.45 -29.79 -17.90
C PRO A 14 1.75 -30.75 -19.05
N GLY A 15 1.73 -32.05 -18.76
CA GLY A 15 1.83 -33.09 -19.78
C GLY A 15 0.68 -32.96 -20.78
N LEU A 16 1.03 -32.66 -22.03
CA LEU A 16 0.14 -32.76 -23.18
C LEU A 16 -0.27 -34.22 -23.33
N THR A 17 -1.51 -34.54 -22.96
CA THR A 17 -2.20 -35.74 -23.42
C THR A 17 -3.23 -35.29 -24.45
N GLU A 18 -3.03 -35.76 -25.69
CA GLU A 18 -3.95 -35.57 -26.80
C GLU A 18 -5.27 -36.29 -26.50
N GLY A 19 -6.33 -35.51 -26.27
CA GLY A 19 -7.70 -35.99 -26.16
C GLY A 19 -8.62 -35.12 -27.01
N ARG A 20 -9.20 -35.71 -28.07
CA ARG A 20 -10.18 -35.10 -28.98
C ARG A 20 -11.42 -34.57 -28.23
N PRO A 21 -12.11 -33.54 -28.78
CA PRO A 21 -13.09 -32.75 -28.05
C PRO A 21 -14.48 -33.40 -28.03
N SER A 22 -15.12 -33.40 -26.87
CA SER A 22 -16.57 -33.59 -26.74
C SER A 22 -17.18 -32.28 -26.22
N ALA A 23 -18.00 -31.67 -27.06
CA ALA A 23 -18.68 -30.42 -26.81
C ALA A 23 -19.84 -30.62 -25.83
N THR A 24 -19.80 -29.92 -24.69
CA THR A 24 -20.99 -29.57 -23.90
C THR A 24 -20.69 -28.30 -23.12
N ALA A 25 -21.29 -27.20 -23.56
CA ALA A 25 -21.16 -25.88 -22.95
C ALA A 25 -21.89 -25.82 -21.60
N PRO A 26 -21.30 -25.27 -20.53
CA PRO A 26 -22.04 -24.90 -19.33
C PRO A 26 -22.59 -23.47 -19.43
N HIS A 27 -23.84 -23.33 -19.04
CA HIS A 27 -24.55 -22.07 -18.83
C HIS A 27 -23.79 -21.10 -17.91
N PRO A 28 -23.79 -19.79 -18.19
CA PRO A 28 -23.22 -18.79 -17.30
C PRO A 28 -24.08 -18.65 -16.03
N SER A 29 -23.49 -19.01 -14.89
CA SER A 29 -24.05 -18.75 -13.56
C SER A 29 -24.05 -17.24 -13.28
N LYS A 30 -25.25 -16.70 -13.01
CA LYS A 30 -25.47 -15.30 -12.60
C LYS A 30 -24.80 -15.02 -11.25
N GLY A 31 -23.60 -14.44 -11.28
CA GLY A 31 -22.97 -13.84 -10.11
C GLY A 31 -23.72 -12.58 -9.69
N HIS A 32 -24.16 -12.54 -8.43
CA HIS A 32 -24.74 -11.37 -7.78
C HIS A 32 -23.74 -10.20 -7.81
N ARG A 33 -23.98 -9.22 -8.69
CA ARG A 33 -23.43 -7.87 -8.56
C ARG A 33 -24.23 -7.16 -7.47
N GLY A 34 -23.55 -6.62 -6.46
CA GLY A 34 -24.13 -5.58 -5.59
C GLY A 34 -24.60 -4.39 -6.43
N PRO A 35 -25.46 -3.50 -5.90
CA PRO A 35 -26.17 -2.52 -6.70
C PRO A 35 -25.20 -1.60 -7.43
N VAL A 36 -25.08 -1.81 -8.74
CA VAL A 36 -24.50 -0.87 -9.68
C VAL A 36 -25.50 0.27 -9.77
N HIS A 37 -25.21 1.39 -9.11
CA HIS A 37 -25.93 2.62 -9.35
C HIS A 37 -25.58 3.08 -10.77
N LEU A 38 -26.57 3.05 -11.67
CA LEU A 38 -26.53 3.77 -12.93
C LEU A 38 -26.32 5.26 -12.60
N HIS A 39 -25.10 5.73 -12.85
CA HIS A 39 -24.77 7.15 -12.78
C HIS A 39 -25.29 7.80 -14.06
N GLU A 40 -26.17 8.80 -13.90
CA GLU A 40 -26.33 9.85 -14.90
C GLU A 40 -24.94 10.44 -15.19
N GLN A 41 -24.54 10.42 -16.46
CA GLN A 41 -23.28 11.03 -16.91
C GLN A 41 -23.31 12.53 -16.58
N PRO A 42 -22.31 13.07 -15.86
CA PRO A 42 -22.14 14.51 -15.79
C PRO A 42 -21.81 15.07 -17.20
N PRO A 43 -22.10 16.36 -17.45
CA PRO A 43 -21.78 16.97 -18.74
C PRO A 43 -20.28 16.85 -19.03
N ALA A 44 -19.96 16.39 -20.25
CA ALA A 44 -18.60 16.26 -20.73
C ALA A 44 -17.86 17.59 -20.60
N LEU A 45 -16.80 17.60 -19.80
CA LEU A 45 -15.83 18.70 -19.76
C LEU A 45 -15.18 18.78 -21.15
N GLY A 46 -15.28 19.95 -21.79
CA GLY A 46 -14.77 20.18 -23.14
C GLY A 46 -13.29 19.87 -23.27
N THR A 47 -12.92 19.27 -24.39
CA THR A 47 -11.54 18.99 -24.81
C THR A 47 -10.75 20.30 -24.88
N SER A 48 -9.89 20.55 -23.88
CA SER A 48 -9.08 21.77 -23.81
C SER A 48 -7.76 21.64 -24.56
N SER A 49 -7.44 22.73 -25.25
CA SER A 49 -6.17 23.09 -25.92
C SER A 49 -5.02 23.28 -24.90
N PRO A 50 -3.81 23.74 -25.31
CA PRO A 50 -2.49 23.24 -24.87
C PRO A 50 -2.20 23.33 -23.37
N ARG A 51 -1.31 22.43 -22.90
CA ARG A 51 -0.69 22.30 -21.55
C ARG A 51 -0.17 23.62 -20.94
N SER A 52 -1.05 24.57 -20.63
CA SER A 52 -0.67 25.83 -20.01
C SER A 52 -0.51 25.61 -18.50
N GLY A 53 0.71 25.26 -18.07
CA GLY A 53 1.05 25.23 -16.66
C GLY A 53 0.84 26.61 -16.02
N ARG A 54 0.25 26.65 -14.83
CA ARG A 54 0.02 27.91 -14.10
C ARG A 54 1.18 28.16 -13.15
N THR A 55 1.68 29.40 -13.13
CA THR A 55 2.82 29.80 -12.29
C THR A 55 2.34 30.31 -10.93
N TYR A 56 2.92 29.79 -9.85
CA TYR A 56 2.74 30.23 -8.47
C TYR A 56 4.13 30.57 -7.89
N GLY A 57 4.51 31.84 -7.98
CA GLY A 57 5.87 32.26 -7.64
C GLY A 57 6.92 31.60 -8.53
N ARG A 58 7.83 30.81 -7.93
CA ARG A 58 8.92 30.10 -8.65
C ARG A 58 8.55 28.70 -9.13
N TYR A 59 7.29 28.29 -9.01
CA TYR A 59 6.87 26.94 -9.38
C TYR A 59 5.69 26.99 -10.35
N GLN A 60 5.59 25.98 -11.19
CA GLN A 60 4.49 25.79 -12.12
C GLN A 60 3.80 24.46 -11.84
N VAL A 61 2.47 24.46 -11.85
CA VAL A 61 1.67 23.23 -11.76
C VAL A 61 1.08 22.92 -13.12
N GLU A 62 1.30 21.70 -13.57
CA GLU A 62 0.65 21.11 -14.72
C GLU A 62 -0.32 20.03 -14.23
N LEU A 63 -1.60 20.15 -14.60
CA LEU A 63 -2.59 19.11 -14.39
C LEU A 63 -2.52 18.14 -15.58
N LEU A 64 -2.26 16.87 -15.30
CA LEU A 64 -2.16 15.81 -16.29
C LEU A 64 -3.34 14.85 -16.17
N SER A 65 -3.90 14.48 -17.32
CA SER A 65 -4.81 13.33 -17.44
C SER A 65 -4.01 12.02 -17.45
N ARG A 66 -4.72 10.89 -17.33
CA ARG A 66 -4.12 9.56 -17.54
C ARG A 66 -3.51 9.43 -18.94
N GLY A 67 -4.12 10.03 -19.96
CA GLY A 67 -3.59 10.01 -21.33
C GLY A 67 -2.32 10.86 -21.50
N ASP A 68 -2.20 11.96 -20.76
CA ASP A 68 -1.08 12.90 -20.88
C ASP A 68 0.16 12.51 -20.08
N VAL A 69 -0.01 11.69 -19.03
CA VAL A 69 1.05 11.33 -18.08
C VAL A 69 2.25 10.67 -18.76
N GLY A 70 2.04 10.01 -19.91
CA GLY A 70 3.09 9.35 -20.68
C GLY A 70 4.29 10.25 -20.99
N ALA A 71 4.05 11.55 -21.19
CA ALA A 71 5.11 12.53 -21.46
C ALA A 71 5.97 12.85 -20.23
N VAL A 72 5.45 12.68 -19.01
CA VAL A 72 6.14 13.03 -17.76
C VAL A 72 6.65 11.78 -17.03
N LEU A 73 6.16 10.58 -17.37
CA LEU A 73 6.60 9.32 -16.76
C LEU A 73 8.12 9.12 -16.71
N PRO A 74 8.92 9.42 -17.76
CA PRO A 74 10.38 9.28 -17.67
C PRO A 74 11.01 10.16 -16.59
N GLU A 75 10.57 11.41 -16.47
CA GLU A 75 11.04 12.36 -15.45
C GLU A 75 10.56 11.96 -14.07
N TRP A 76 9.31 11.50 -13.94
CA TRP A 76 8.75 11.01 -12.69
C TRP A 76 9.51 9.78 -12.18
N ARG A 77 9.77 8.79 -13.04
CA ARG A 77 10.64 7.64 -12.70
C ARG A 77 12.03 8.11 -12.30
N GLY A 78 12.58 9.12 -12.98
CA GLY A 78 13.85 9.74 -12.63
C GLY A 78 13.83 10.35 -11.23
N LEU A 79 12.79 11.12 -10.90
CA LEU A 79 12.58 11.71 -9.59
C LEU A 79 12.47 10.63 -8.50
N HIS A 80 11.66 9.58 -8.72
CA HIS A 80 11.50 8.47 -7.77
C HIS A 80 12.83 7.76 -7.47
N ARG A 81 13.63 7.47 -8.51
CA ARG A 81 14.96 6.87 -8.34
C ARG A 81 15.93 7.76 -7.58
N ARG A 82 15.97 9.07 -7.87
CA ARG A 82 16.87 10.01 -7.18
C ARG A 82 16.54 10.12 -5.69
N LEU A 83 15.25 10.14 -5.35
CA LEU A 83 14.81 10.28 -3.97
C LEU A 83 14.87 8.97 -3.18
N GLY A 84 14.89 7.82 -3.87
CA GLY A 84 14.86 6.50 -3.23
C GLY A 84 13.68 6.40 -2.27
N GLY A 85 12.48 6.71 -2.76
CA GLY A 85 11.26 7.02 -2.01
C GLY A 85 11.06 6.24 -0.71
N TRP A 86 10.54 6.91 0.32
CA TRP A 86 10.24 6.29 1.62
C TRP A 86 9.30 5.09 1.46
N SER A 87 8.20 5.32 0.74
CA SER A 87 7.20 4.31 0.44
C SER A 87 7.39 3.75 -0.98
N PRO A 88 7.42 2.42 -1.15
CA PRO A 88 7.44 1.78 -2.47
C PRO A 88 6.21 2.14 -3.33
N PHE A 89 5.15 2.64 -2.68
CA PHE A 89 3.90 3.03 -3.30
C PHE A 89 3.93 4.43 -3.92
N THR A 90 5.11 5.07 -3.90
CA THR A 90 5.40 6.30 -4.66
C THR A 90 6.00 6.04 -6.04
N ASP A 91 6.20 4.76 -6.39
CA ASP A 91 6.67 4.35 -7.71
C ASP A 91 5.61 4.69 -8.78
N PRO A 92 5.98 5.45 -9.83
CA PRO A 92 5.03 5.85 -10.87
C PRO A 92 4.35 4.69 -11.58
N ASP A 93 5.08 3.60 -11.87
CA ASP A 93 4.52 2.46 -12.60
C ASP A 93 3.50 1.73 -11.75
N TYR A 94 3.82 1.55 -10.47
CA TYR A 94 2.88 1.04 -9.47
C TYR A 94 1.62 1.92 -9.39
N GLN A 95 1.80 3.23 -9.29
CA GLN A 95 0.72 4.19 -9.13
C GLN A 95 -0.18 4.28 -10.35
N MET A 96 0.37 4.16 -11.56
CA MET A 96 -0.44 4.13 -12.78
C MET A 96 -1.27 2.86 -12.88
N VAL A 97 -0.72 1.69 -12.54
CA VAL A 97 -1.49 0.44 -12.48
C VAL A 97 -2.61 0.53 -11.45
N TRP A 98 -2.36 1.20 -10.33
CA TRP A 98 -3.40 1.48 -9.35
C TRP A 98 -4.47 2.42 -9.92
N CYS A 99 -4.07 3.51 -10.58
CA CYS A 99 -4.98 4.45 -11.22
C CYS A 99 -5.90 3.73 -12.22
N ASP A 100 -5.33 2.97 -13.14
CA ASP A 100 -6.05 2.25 -14.19
C ASP A 100 -7.10 1.29 -13.62
N ARG A 101 -6.84 0.74 -12.42
CA ARG A 101 -7.73 -0.24 -11.79
C ARG A 101 -8.80 0.38 -10.91
N PHE A 102 -8.49 1.49 -10.26
CA PHE A 102 -9.27 2.00 -9.13
C PHE A 102 -9.82 3.41 -9.32
N VAL A 103 -9.43 4.11 -10.39
CA VAL A 103 -9.90 5.46 -10.69
C VAL A 103 -10.71 5.42 -11.97
N ASP A 104 -11.93 5.94 -11.92
CA ASP A 104 -12.76 6.09 -13.11
C ASP A 104 -12.14 7.15 -14.04
N ASP A 105 -12.26 6.96 -15.35
CA ASP A 105 -11.67 7.87 -16.34
C ASP A 105 -12.21 9.30 -16.15
N GLY A 106 -11.30 10.27 -16.02
CA GLY A 106 -11.62 11.67 -15.82
C GLY A 106 -11.70 12.11 -14.35
N ASP A 107 -11.63 11.17 -13.39
CA ASP A 107 -11.52 11.48 -11.97
C ASP A 107 -10.06 11.63 -11.51
N GLU A 108 -9.07 11.29 -12.33
CA GLU A 108 -7.67 11.52 -12.02
C GLU A 108 -7.29 13.01 -12.05
N ARG A 109 -6.38 13.41 -11.17
CA ARG A 109 -5.81 14.74 -11.03
C ARG A 109 -4.32 14.60 -10.72
N ILE A 110 -3.51 14.32 -11.74
CA ILE A 110 -2.07 14.12 -11.56
C ILE A 110 -1.39 15.50 -11.66
N LEU A 111 -0.89 16.02 -10.56
CA LEU A 111 -0.22 17.33 -10.53
C LEU A 111 1.28 17.14 -10.68
N ALA A 112 1.85 17.61 -11.78
CA ALA A 112 3.29 17.74 -11.95
C ALA A 112 3.72 19.15 -11.55
N VAL A 113 4.58 19.24 -10.53
CA VAL A 113 5.10 20.52 -10.04
C VAL A 113 6.53 20.69 -10.54
N ARG A 114 6.76 21.79 -11.26
CA ARG A 114 8.06 22.12 -11.85
C ARG A 114 8.61 23.42 -11.28
N HIS A 115 9.93 23.52 -11.18
CA HIS A 115 10.56 24.82 -10.97
C HIS A 115 10.37 25.67 -12.24
N ALA A 116 9.95 26.92 -12.10
CA ALA A 116 9.59 27.79 -13.23
C ALA A 116 10.81 28.10 -14.12
N ASP A 117 11.95 28.41 -13.50
CA ASP A 117 13.16 28.81 -14.24
C ASP A 117 13.88 27.63 -14.89
N THR A 118 14.10 26.53 -14.16
CA THR A 118 14.86 25.37 -14.66
C THR A 118 13.99 24.33 -15.36
N ARG A 119 12.65 24.42 -15.22
CA ARG A 119 11.66 23.45 -15.71
C ARG A 119 11.81 22.04 -15.12
N GLU A 120 12.69 21.85 -14.13
CA GLU A 120 12.90 20.59 -13.43
C GLU A 120 11.62 20.12 -12.73
N LEU A 121 11.28 18.83 -12.86
CA LEU A 121 10.22 18.19 -12.09
C LEU A 121 10.65 17.99 -10.63
N VAL A 122 10.05 18.76 -9.73
CA VAL A 122 10.40 18.74 -8.29
C VAL A 122 9.41 17.96 -7.44
N ALA A 123 8.17 17.78 -7.93
CA ALA A 123 7.13 17.01 -7.25
C ALA A 123 6.12 16.40 -8.22
N VAL A 124 5.54 15.27 -7.81
CA VAL A 124 4.32 14.72 -8.42
C VAL A 124 3.32 14.41 -7.32
N VAL A 125 2.09 14.89 -7.50
CA VAL A 125 0.96 14.67 -6.59
C VAL A 125 -0.14 13.93 -7.35
N PRO A 126 -0.15 12.58 -7.30
CA PRO A 126 -1.10 11.76 -8.03
C PRO A 126 -2.42 11.68 -7.26
N LEU A 127 -3.35 12.58 -7.57
CA LEU A 127 -4.64 12.65 -6.89
C LEU A 127 -5.75 12.02 -7.74
N PHE A 128 -6.84 11.59 -7.09
CA PHE A 128 -8.10 11.27 -7.74
C PHE A 128 -9.28 11.81 -6.94
N LEU A 129 -10.37 12.13 -7.64
CA LEU A 129 -11.62 12.58 -7.04
C LEU A 129 -12.49 11.36 -6.71
N ALA A 130 -12.62 11.05 -5.42
CA ALA A 130 -13.53 10.02 -4.93
C ALA A 130 -14.87 10.61 -4.51
N THR A 131 -15.96 9.86 -4.67
CA THR A 131 -17.22 10.17 -3.98
C THR A 131 -17.40 9.24 -2.79
N VAL A 132 -17.56 9.80 -1.59
CA VAL A 132 -17.84 9.05 -0.36
C VAL A 132 -19.20 9.40 0.21
N GLY A 133 -19.80 8.47 0.95
CA GLY A 133 -21.11 8.65 1.58
C GLY A 133 -22.13 7.62 1.13
N GLY A 134 -23.40 7.86 1.45
CA GLY A 134 -24.51 6.94 1.21
C GLY A 134 -25.74 7.66 0.66
N ARG A 135 -26.90 7.00 0.69
CA ARG A 135 -28.15 7.58 0.19
C ARG A 135 -28.50 8.85 0.98
N GLY A 136 -28.45 10.01 0.32
CA GLY A 136 -28.76 11.32 0.90
C GLY A 136 -27.54 12.18 1.30
N MET A 137 -26.31 11.67 1.24
CA MET A 137 -25.10 12.47 1.48
C MET A 137 -23.95 11.96 0.61
N ARG A 138 -23.45 12.83 -0.25
CA ARG A 138 -22.28 12.58 -1.10
C ARG A 138 -21.25 13.67 -0.84
N GLY A 139 -20.06 13.27 -0.41
CA GLY A 139 -18.90 14.13 -0.30
C GLY A 139 -17.90 13.79 -1.38
N ARG A 140 -17.35 14.81 -2.04
CA ARG A 140 -16.27 14.67 -3.01
C ARG A 140 -14.93 14.85 -2.32
N VAL A 141 -14.04 13.89 -2.48
CA VAL A 141 -12.78 13.84 -1.76
C VAL A 141 -11.65 13.73 -2.75
N LEU A 142 -10.72 14.68 -2.71
CA LEU A 142 -9.51 14.58 -3.48
C LEU A 142 -8.46 13.83 -2.66
N ALA A 143 -7.89 12.78 -3.22
CA ALA A 143 -7.12 11.79 -2.48
C ALA A 143 -5.91 11.31 -3.25
N LEU A 144 -4.81 10.98 -2.58
CA LEU A 144 -3.66 10.34 -3.24
C LEU A 144 -4.04 8.97 -3.80
N PHE A 145 -3.45 8.60 -4.93
CA PHE A 145 -3.51 7.23 -5.44
C PHE A 145 -3.11 6.25 -4.33
N GLY A 146 -3.92 5.21 -4.12
CA GLY A 146 -3.76 4.27 -3.02
C GLY A 146 -4.53 4.59 -1.75
N ALA A 147 -5.30 5.67 -1.70
CA ALA A 147 -6.16 6.00 -0.57
C ALA A 147 -7.61 5.45 -0.70
N PHE A 148 -8.38 5.57 0.38
CA PHE A 148 -9.85 5.35 0.52
C PHE A 148 -10.48 3.97 0.30
N ARG A 149 -9.86 3.05 -0.42
CA ARG A 149 -10.49 1.73 -0.66
C ARG A 149 -10.18 0.74 0.49
N GLU A 150 -11.06 -0.24 0.71
CA GLU A 150 -11.04 -1.31 1.74
C GLU A 150 -9.65 -1.90 2.01
N PRO A 151 -9.32 -2.51 3.19
CA PRO A 151 -7.94 -2.59 3.70
C PRO A 151 -6.95 -3.00 2.62
N LEU A 152 -6.25 -2.00 2.08
CA LEU A 152 -5.47 -2.17 0.87
C LEU A 152 -4.11 -2.77 1.24
N LEU A 153 -3.51 -3.43 0.25
CA LEU A 153 -2.07 -3.68 0.21
C LEU A 153 -1.26 -2.37 0.27
N LEU A 154 -1.94 -1.24 0.05
CA LEU A 154 -1.43 0.10 0.10
C LEU A 154 -1.55 0.69 1.49
N GLU A 155 -0.42 0.72 2.15
CA GLU A 155 -0.36 1.12 3.55
C GLU A 155 0.04 2.58 3.71
N LEU A 156 0.77 3.14 2.73
CA LEU A 156 1.34 4.47 2.86
C LEU A 156 1.44 5.19 1.50
N PRO A 157 0.31 5.71 0.96
CA PRO A 157 0.35 6.57 -0.22
C PRO A 157 0.94 7.92 0.18
N GLU A 158 2.06 8.33 -0.40
CA GLU A 158 2.76 9.58 -0.06
C GLU A 158 3.00 10.43 -1.31
N LEU A 159 3.28 11.71 -1.11
CA LEU A 159 3.70 12.59 -2.19
C LEU A 159 5.17 12.31 -2.52
N LEU A 160 5.48 12.30 -3.80
CA LEU A 160 6.86 12.29 -4.27
C LEU A 160 7.32 13.73 -4.47
N VAL A 161 8.22 14.22 -3.62
CA VAL A 161 8.71 15.60 -3.66
C VAL A 161 10.17 15.69 -3.23
N GLN A 162 10.96 16.51 -3.93
CA GLN A 162 12.33 16.82 -3.54
C GLN A 162 12.36 17.57 -2.20
N PRO A 163 13.12 17.10 -1.19
CA PRO A 163 13.15 17.71 0.14
C PRO A 163 13.41 19.22 0.12
N GLU A 164 14.32 19.68 -0.72
CA GLU A 164 14.73 21.08 -0.86
C GLU A 164 13.59 21.97 -1.38
N HIS A 165 12.65 21.36 -2.10
CA HIS A 165 11.48 22.03 -2.70
C HIS A 165 10.18 21.73 -1.96
N ALA A 166 10.18 20.85 -0.95
CA ALA A 166 8.97 20.26 -0.37
C ALA A 166 7.96 21.30 0.12
N ARG A 167 8.42 22.30 0.86
CA ARG A 167 7.54 23.36 1.37
C ARG A 167 6.92 24.16 0.24
N ALA A 168 7.72 24.61 -0.71
CA ALA A 168 7.24 25.48 -1.78
C ALA A 168 6.35 24.73 -2.77
N ALA A 169 6.66 23.47 -3.07
CA ALA A 169 5.81 22.59 -3.86
C ALA A 169 4.45 22.37 -3.19
N LEU A 170 4.41 22.08 -1.88
CA LEU A 170 3.15 21.92 -1.14
C LEU A 170 2.32 23.21 -1.08
N VAL A 171 2.93 24.37 -0.87
CA VAL A 171 2.24 25.68 -0.95
C VAL A 171 1.64 25.88 -2.35
N THR A 172 2.38 25.51 -3.39
CA THR A 172 1.94 25.60 -4.79
C THR A 172 0.76 24.67 -5.06
N VAL A 173 0.78 23.45 -4.51
CA VAL A 173 -0.36 22.52 -4.57
C VAL A 173 -1.57 23.09 -3.84
N VAL A 174 -1.40 23.69 -2.66
CA VAL A 174 -2.49 24.36 -1.93
C VAL A 174 -3.10 25.51 -2.75
N ALA A 175 -2.29 26.32 -3.41
CA ALA A 175 -2.76 27.37 -4.30
C ALA A 175 -3.56 26.80 -5.48
N TRP A 176 -3.09 25.70 -6.09
CA TRP A 176 -3.84 25.00 -7.13
C TRP A 176 -5.20 24.49 -6.62
N LEU A 177 -5.23 23.88 -5.44
CA LEU A 177 -6.48 23.41 -4.81
C LEU A 177 -7.47 24.54 -4.54
N ALA A 178 -6.98 25.73 -4.20
CA ALA A 178 -7.80 26.90 -3.96
C ALA A 178 -8.52 27.41 -5.22
N GLU A 179 -7.95 27.17 -6.39
CA GLU A 179 -8.52 27.53 -7.68
C GLU A 179 -9.47 26.44 -8.21
N HIS A 180 -9.14 25.17 -7.95
CA HIS A 180 -9.88 24.00 -8.43
C HIS A 180 -10.75 23.44 -7.31
N ARG A 181 -11.86 24.12 -7.01
CA ARG A 181 -12.69 23.82 -5.85
C ARG A 181 -13.73 22.72 -6.09
N GLU A 182 -13.55 21.77 -6.99
CA GLU A 182 -14.52 20.68 -7.23
C GLU A 182 -14.56 19.60 -6.12
N TRP A 183 -13.86 19.81 -5.01
CA TRP A 183 -13.80 18.90 -3.86
C TRP A 183 -14.49 19.50 -2.62
N ASP A 184 -14.91 18.63 -1.70
CA ASP A 184 -15.41 18.99 -0.37
C ASP A 184 -14.29 18.93 0.68
N TRP A 185 -13.40 17.94 0.59
CA TRP A 185 -12.12 17.96 1.30
C TRP A 185 -11.03 17.26 0.50
N VAL A 186 -9.78 17.51 0.88
CA VAL A 186 -8.59 16.85 0.34
C VAL A 186 -7.96 16.04 1.47
N GLU A 187 -7.53 14.81 1.19
CA GLU A 187 -6.69 14.04 2.10
C GLU A 187 -5.27 13.90 1.55
N LEU A 188 -4.30 14.33 2.36
CA LEU A 188 -2.88 14.30 2.05
C LEU A 188 -2.17 13.48 3.11
N THR A 189 -1.29 12.58 2.69
CA THR A 189 -0.41 11.84 3.59
C THR A 189 1.01 12.27 3.30
N LEU A 190 1.67 12.79 4.33
CA LEU A 190 3.00 13.36 4.27
C LEU A 190 3.98 12.46 5.01
N GLY A 191 5.15 12.23 4.42
CA GLY A 191 6.25 11.54 5.08
C GLY A 191 6.85 12.35 6.24
N GLU A 192 7.66 11.72 7.08
CA GLU A 192 8.27 12.32 8.29
C GLU A 192 9.03 13.62 8.01
N GLU A 193 9.78 13.65 6.90
CA GLU A 193 10.62 14.78 6.49
C GLU A 193 9.84 15.85 5.69
N GLN A 194 8.55 15.64 5.41
CA GLN A 194 7.75 16.57 4.62
C GLN A 194 7.09 17.62 5.51
N PRO A 195 7.09 18.90 5.10
CA PRO A 195 6.59 19.96 5.96
C PRO A 195 5.07 19.90 6.06
N TRP A 196 4.56 20.08 7.27
CA TRP A 196 3.12 20.03 7.52
C TRP A 196 2.42 21.23 6.90
N PRO A 197 1.20 21.04 6.36
CA PRO A 197 0.36 22.17 6.00
C PRO A 197 0.09 23.02 7.26
N VAL A 198 0.05 24.33 7.07
CA VAL A 198 -0.36 25.27 8.13
C VAL A 198 -1.49 26.16 7.62
N SER A 199 -2.37 26.60 8.52
CA SER A 199 -3.56 27.38 8.17
C SER A 199 -3.23 28.66 7.39
N ARG A 200 -2.06 29.26 7.65
CA ARG A 200 -1.60 30.44 6.90
C ARG A 200 -1.48 30.17 5.40
N TRP A 201 -1.01 29.00 4.98
CA TRP A 201 -0.91 28.67 3.55
C TRP A 201 -2.29 28.60 2.89
N LEU A 202 -3.30 28.11 3.62
CA LEU A 202 -4.69 28.08 3.16
C LEU A 202 -5.24 29.50 3.04
N ALA A 203 -5.01 30.34 4.06
CA ALA A 203 -5.46 31.74 4.05
C ALA A 203 -4.81 32.54 2.92
N ASP A 204 -3.48 32.43 2.75
CA ASP A 204 -2.72 33.09 1.68
C ASP A 204 -3.19 32.64 0.28
N ALA A 205 -3.67 31.39 0.15
CA ALA A 205 -4.27 30.87 -1.07
C ALA A 205 -5.76 31.25 -1.26
N GLY A 206 -6.36 32.02 -0.35
CA GLY A 206 -7.76 32.44 -0.43
C GLY A 206 -8.77 31.34 -0.06
N LEU A 207 -8.35 30.32 0.69
CA LEU A 207 -9.21 29.25 1.21
C LEU A 207 -9.82 29.56 2.58
N ASP A 208 -9.62 30.74 3.16
CA ASP A 208 -10.21 31.09 4.46
C ASP A 208 -11.77 31.09 4.42
N PRO A 209 -12.49 30.51 5.40
CA PRO A 209 -12.02 29.78 6.59
C PRO A 209 -12.00 28.25 6.41
N ALA A 210 -11.08 27.74 5.60
CA ALA A 210 -10.82 26.31 5.46
C ALA A 210 -10.40 25.69 6.80
N ILE A 211 -10.80 24.44 7.01
CA ILE A 211 -10.42 23.67 8.19
C ILE A 211 -9.25 22.77 7.81
N LEU A 212 -8.16 22.88 8.57
CA LEU A 212 -7.06 21.93 8.51
C LEU A 212 -7.17 20.97 9.70
N VAL A 213 -7.25 19.67 9.43
CA VAL A 213 -7.33 18.62 10.45
C VAL A 213 -6.14 17.68 10.31
N HIS A 214 -5.39 17.47 11.38
CA HIS A 214 -4.47 16.33 11.47
C HIS A 214 -5.31 15.07 11.74
N LYS A 215 -5.43 14.21 10.72
CA LYS A 215 -6.38 13.10 10.70
C LYS A 215 -5.85 11.88 11.44
N SER A 216 -4.59 11.52 11.20
CA SER A 216 -3.97 10.36 11.84
C SER A 216 -2.45 10.38 11.73
N VAL A 217 -1.83 9.62 12.63
CA VAL A 217 -0.43 9.22 12.61
C VAL A 217 -0.37 7.82 12.01
N LEU A 218 0.52 7.60 11.04
CA LEU A 218 0.76 6.31 10.38
C LEU A 218 2.17 5.83 10.77
N PRO A 219 2.34 5.22 11.95
CA PRO A 219 3.64 4.78 12.41
C PRO A 219 4.04 3.49 11.67
N SER A 220 5.33 3.31 11.40
CA SER A 220 5.90 2.09 10.83
C SER A 220 7.12 1.67 11.64
N VAL A 221 7.23 0.38 11.97
CA VAL A 221 8.44 -0.16 12.61
C VAL A 221 9.50 -0.40 11.54
N VAL A 222 10.73 0.05 11.81
CA VAL A 222 11.81 0.07 10.81
C VAL A 222 13.04 -0.58 11.40
N LEU A 223 13.62 -1.53 10.68
CA LEU A 223 14.91 -2.13 10.98
C LEU A 223 15.96 -1.51 10.06
N ASP A 224 16.80 -0.65 10.61
CA ASP A 224 17.94 -0.10 9.89
C ASP A 224 18.98 -1.21 9.65
N LEU A 225 19.52 -1.27 8.43
CA LEU A 225 20.49 -2.28 8.02
C LEU A 225 21.90 -1.66 8.01
N PRO A 226 22.94 -2.41 8.44
CA PRO A 226 24.32 -1.93 8.37
C PRO A 226 24.79 -1.78 6.91
N ASP A 227 25.52 -0.69 6.63
CA ASP A 227 26.16 -0.47 5.32
C ASP A 227 27.26 -1.50 5.00
N THR A 228 27.73 -2.25 6.01
CA THR A 228 28.78 -3.28 5.86
C THR A 228 28.29 -4.51 5.11
N GLY A 229 26.98 -4.66 4.90
CA GLY A 229 26.38 -5.89 4.36
C GLY A 229 26.28 -7.00 5.41
N ASP A 230 26.56 -6.70 6.68
CA ASP A 230 26.33 -7.63 7.77
C ASP A 230 24.85 -7.69 8.15
N LEU A 231 24.45 -8.81 8.75
CA LEU A 231 23.12 -8.96 9.29
C LEU A 231 22.93 -8.06 10.53
N PRO A 232 21.75 -7.42 10.69
CA PRO A 232 21.51 -6.53 11.81
C PRO A 232 21.53 -7.31 13.14
N PRO A 233 21.98 -6.69 14.23
CA PRO A 233 21.96 -7.32 15.55
C PRO A 233 20.52 -7.57 15.99
N LEU A 234 20.23 -8.80 16.41
CA LEU A 234 18.89 -9.19 16.84
C LEU A 234 18.78 -9.34 18.36
N GLY A 235 17.68 -8.85 18.92
CA GLY A 235 17.31 -9.07 20.32
C GLY A 235 17.25 -10.57 20.67
N ARG A 236 17.59 -10.92 21.92
CA ARG A 236 17.66 -12.32 22.41
C ARG A 236 16.40 -13.12 22.08
N ASN A 237 15.22 -12.54 22.33
CA ASN A 237 13.93 -13.21 22.12
C ASN A 237 13.68 -13.53 20.64
N LEU A 238 14.02 -12.61 19.74
CA LEU A 238 13.87 -12.82 18.31
C LEU A 238 14.86 -13.88 17.78
N ARG A 239 16.14 -13.82 18.21
CA ARG A 239 17.13 -14.86 17.89
C ARG A 239 16.65 -16.25 18.31
N GLU A 240 16.12 -16.36 19.52
CA GLU A 240 15.56 -17.60 20.04
C GLU A 240 14.32 -18.06 19.25
N SER A 241 13.43 -17.14 18.87
CA SER A 241 12.27 -17.45 18.01
C SER A 241 12.71 -17.99 16.64
N LEU A 242 13.70 -17.37 16.00
CA LEU A 242 14.27 -17.81 14.73
C LEU A 242 14.95 -19.18 14.85
N ARG A 243 15.74 -19.38 15.91
CA ARG A 243 16.36 -20.68 16.21
C ARG A 243 15.32 -21.79 16.33
N ARG A 244 14.23 -21.56 17.07
CA ARG A 244 13.14 -22.54 17.22
C ARG A 244 12.44 -22.81 15.89
N SER A 245 12.13 -21.77 15.12
CA SER A 245 11.48 -21.93 13.81
C SER A 245 12.36 -22.74 12.85
N ARG A 246 13.67 -22.49 12.82
CA ARG A 246 14.64 -23.29 12.08
C ARG A 246 14.68 -24.74 12.57
N ASN A 247 14.68 -24.98 13.88
CA ASN A 247 14.76 -26.35 14.40
C ASN A 247 13.48 -27.15 14.12
N ARG A 248 12.30 -26.53 14.17
CA ARG A 248 11.01 -27.20 13.85
C ARG A 248 10.90 -27.63 12.39
N THR A 249 11.66 -27.00 11.51
CA THR A 249 11.68 -27.28 10.06
C THR A 249 12.84 -28.19 9.65
N LYS A 250 13.62 -28.72 10.61
CA LYS A 250 14.70 -29.71 10.39
C LYS A 250 14.29 -31.15 10.69
N GLY A 251 13.08 -31.38 11.22
CA GLY A 251 12.63 -32.71 11.64
C GLY A 251 12.25 -33.61 10.45
N PRO A 252 12.07 -34.93 10.69
CA PRO A 252 11.74 -35.92 9.65
C PRO A 252 10.34 -35.76 9.02
N ALA A 253 9.60 -34.71 9.38
CA ALA A 253 8.20 -34.49 9.04
C ALA A 253 7.99 -33.83 7.67
N GLY A 254 8.81 -34.16 6.67
CA GLY A 254 8.73 -33.63 5.30
C GLY A 254 9.86 -32.66 4.94
N GLU A 255 9.98 -32.35 3.66
CA GLU A 255 10.98 -31.43 3.12
C GLU A 255 10.51 -29.98 3.27
N TRP A 256 11.34 -29.14 3.91
CA TRP A 256 11.04 -27.73 4.12
C TRP A 256 11.96 -26.85 3.27
N ARG A 257 11.38 -25.97 2.44
CA ARG A 257 12.14 -24.96 1.70
C ARG A 257 11.50 -23.58 1.79
N VAL A 258 12.32 -22.55 1.61
CA VAL A 258 11.84 -21.20 1.34
C VAL A 258 12.13 -20.90 -0.12
N ASP A 259 11.16 -20.31 -0.81
CA ASP A 259 11.39 -19.67 -2.12
C ASP A 259 10.91 -18.21 -2.12
N GLU A 260 11.41 -17.45 -3.10
CA GLU A 260 10.96 -16.11 -3.45
C GLU A 260 10.45 -16.17 -4.90
N VAL A 261 9.23 -15.70 -5.12
CA VAL A 261 8.62 -15.66 -6.45
C VAL A 261 8.29 -14.22 -6.80
N GLY A 262 8.85 -13.73 -7.90
CA GLY A 262 8.51 -12.42 -8.47
C GLY A 262 7.57 -12.50 -9.68
N PRO A 263 6.98 -11.38 -10.10
CA PRO A 263 6.13 -11.26 -11.27
C PRO A 263 6.74 -11.79 -12.57
N GLU A 264 8.06 -11.73 -12.70
CA GLU A 264 8.78 -12.29 -13.85
C GLU A 264 8.82 -13.82 -13.87
N HIS A 265 8.49 -14.49 -12.77
CA HIS A 265 8.60 -15.93 -12.63
C HIS A 265 7.31 -16.63 -13.09
N PRO A 266 7.39 -17.76 -13.83
CA PRO A 266 6.19 -18.45 -14.35
C PRO A 266 5.17 -18.88 -13.29
N CYS A 267 5.65 -19.15 -12.07
CA CYS A 267 4.81 -19.51 -10.92
C CYS A 267 4.27 -18.29 -10.13
N TRP A 268 4.31 -17.06 -10.66
CA TRP A 268 3.80 -15.85 -9.98
C TRP A 268 2.33 -15.98 -9.56
N ASP A 269 1.46 -16.37 -10.49
CA ASP A 269 0.02 -16.48 -10.22
C ASP A 269 -0.29 -17.50 -9.12
N GLU A 270 0.46 -18.61 -9.11
CA GLU A 270 0.38 -19.64 -8.05
C GLU A 270 0.83 -19.05 -6.70
N ALA A 271 1.93 -18.32 -6.65
CA ALA A 271 2.43 -17.70 -5.43
C ALA A 271 1.46 -16.65 -4.86
N VAL A 272 0.82 -15.85 -5.73
CA VAL A 272 -0.24 -14.93 -5.32
C VAL A 272 -1.48 -15.68 -4.83
N ALA A 273 -1.85 -16.80 -5.46
CA ALA A 273 -2.95 -17.65 -5.00
C ALA A 273 -2.66 -18.26 -3.62
N ASP A 274 -1.44 -18.76 -3.39
CA ASP A 274 -0.97 -19.24 -2.10
C ASP A 274 -1.04 -18.14 -1.03
N LEU A 275 -0.54 -16.94 -1.33
CA LEU A 275 -0.61 -15.78 -0.44
C LEU A 275 -2.06 -15.50 -0.02
N ARG A 276 -2.98 -15.42 -0.98
CA ARG A 276 -4.41 -15.15 -0.72
C ARG A 276 -5.03 -16.24 0.14
N ARG A 277 -4.79 -17.52 -0.19
CA ARG A 277 -5.30 -18.67 0.56
C ARG A 277 -4.82 -18.63 2.01
N LEU A 278 -3.51 -18.47 2.20
CA LEU A 278 -2.87 -18.50 3.52
C LEU A 278 -3.21 -17.27 4.36
N HIS A 279 -3.41 -16.11 3.73
CA HIS A 279 -3.85 -14.91 4.42
C HIS A 279 -5.29 -15.05 4.92
N ARG A 280 -6.19 -15.56 4.08
CA ARG A 280 -7.57 -15.86 4.49
C ARG A 280 -7.63 -16.90 5.60
N ALA A 281 -6.82 -17.95 5.51
CA ALA A 281 -6.73 -18.97 6.56
C ALA A 281 -6.32 -18.35 7.90
N ARG A 282 -5.31 -17.47 7.90
CA ARG A 282 -4.90 -16.71 9.09
C ARG A 282 -6.02 -15.80 9.62
N ALA A 283 -6.72 -15.08 8.74
CA ALA A 283 -7.81 -14.19 9.12
C ALA A 283 -8.99 -14.94 9.79
N GLY A 284 -9.17 -16.22 9.46
CA GLY A 284 -10.16 -17.10 10.07
C GLY A 284 -9.73 -17.81 11.36
N MET A 285 -8.49 -17.62 11.84
CA MET A 285 -8.01 -18.29 13.05
C MET A 285 -8.68 -17.75 14.30
N THR A 286 -9.04 -18.64 15.22
CA THR A 286 -9.53 -18.32 16.57
C THR A 286 -8.40 -18.39 17.60
N GLY A 287 -8.53 -17.67 18.72
CA GLY A 287 -7.52 -17.69 19.79
C GLY A 287 -6.23 -16.91 19.47
N VAL A 288 -6.22 -16.18 18.35
CA VAL A 288 -5.18 -15.22 17.97
C VAL A 288 -5.79 -13.83 17.85
N ILE A 289 -4.95 -12.79 17.78
CA ILE A 289 -5.39 -11.43 17.52
C ILE A 289 -6.13 -11.41 16.17
N ALA A 290 -7.35 -10.89 16.17
CA ALA A 290 -8.19 -10.81 14.98
C ALA A 290 -7.45 -10.07 13.86
N HIS A 291 -7.47 -10.66 12.66
CA HIS A 291 -6.78 -10.15 11.49
C HIS A 291 -7.80 -10.00 10.35
N PRO A 292 -7.99 -8.80 9.76
CA PRO A 292 -8.90 -8.64 8.63
C PRO A 292 -8.36 -9.39 7.40
N ASP A 293 -9.22 -10.06 6.63
CA ASP A 293 -8.83 -10.64 5.34
C ASP A 293 -8.77 -9.51 4.29
N VAL A 294 -7.55 -9.04 3.96
CA VAL A 294 -7.37 -7.99 2.94
C VAL A 294 -7.75 -8.47 1.53
N PHE A 295 -7.85 -9.80 1.35
CA PHE A 295 -8.22 -10.45 0.10
C PHE A 295 -9.66 -10.98 0.13
N ARG A 296 -10.52 -10.46 1.02
CA ARG A 296 -11.95 -10.84 1.05
C ARG A 296 -12.66 -10.50 -0.26
N GLY A 297 -12.18 -9.50 -1.01
CA GLY A 297 -12.61 -9.16 -2.37
C GLY A 297 -11.67 -9.67 -3.48
N THR A 298 -12.04 -9.43 -4.75
CA THR A 298 -11.19 -9.78 -5.91
C THR A 298 -10.16 -8.71 -6.24
N SER A 299 -10.45 -7.45 -5.91
CA SER A 299 -9.73 -6.29 -6.42
C SER A 299 -8.25 -6.24 -6.06
N GLN A 300 -7.87 -6.67 -4.85
CA GLN A 300 -6.47 -6.73 -4.44
C GLN A 300 -5.68 -7.83 -5.15
N GLY A 301 -6.32 -8.98 -5.40
CA GLY A 301 -5.69 -10.07 -6.15
C GLY A 301 -5.49 -9.71 -7.62
N GLU A 302 -6.50 -9.10 -8.24
CA GLU A 302 -6.42 -8.61 -9.62
C GLU A 302 -5.39 -7.48 -9.76
N PHE A 303 -5.26 -6.63 -8.76
CA PHE A 303 -4.23 -5.60 -8.73
C PHE A 303 -2.81 -6.19 -8.66
N LEU A 304 -2.57 -7.20 -7.81
CA LEU A 304 -1.28 -7.91 -7.78
C LEU A 304 -0.97 -8.63 -9.11
N ALA A 305 -1.98 -9.19 -9.76
CA ALA A 305 -1.82 -9.78 -11.10
C ALA A 305 -1.48 -8.70 -12.14
N ALA A 306 -2.13 -7.54 -12.10
CA ALA A 306 -1.85 -6.43 -12.99
C ALA A 306 -0.43 -5.87 -12.83
N LEU A 307 0.13 -5.91 -11.61
CA LEU A 307 1.53 -5.52 -11.37
C LEU A 307 2.55 -6.43 -12.08
N ALA A 308 2.17 -7.64 -12.50
CA ALA A 308 3.10 -8.58 -13.12
C ALA A 308 3.62 -8.16 -14.49
N GLY A 309 2.83 -7.38 -15.23
CA GLY A 309 3.21 -6.87 -16.55
C GLY A 309 3.96 -5.54 -16.53
N THR A 310 4.34 -5.04 -15.35
CA THR A 310 4.80 -3.65 -15.20
C THR A 310 6.33 -3.57 -15.15
N PRO A 311 6.95 -2.54 -15.76
CA PRO A 311 8.38 -2.29 -15.63
C PRO A 311 8.73 -1.59 -14.31
N ALA A 312 7.87 -1.69 -13.28
CA ALA A 312 8.02 -0.92 -12.05
C ALA A 312 9.38 -1.18 -11.40
N ALA A 313 10.04 -0.10 -10.96
CA ALA A 313 11.29 -0.26 -10.20
C ALA A 313 11.01 -0.93 -8.85
N THR A 314 9.77 -0.77 -8.37
CA THR A 314 9.25 -1.48 -7.22
C THR A 314 8.42 -2.68 -7.65
N LEU A 315 9.03 -3.87 -7.60
CA LEU A 315 8.33 -5.11 -7.90
C LEU A 315 7.88 -5.81 -6.63
N PRO A 316 6.63 -6.31 -6.57
CA PRO A 316 6.21 -7.20 -5.51
C PRO A 316 6.99 -8.52 -5.61
N ARG A 317 7.22 -9.16 -4.46
CA ARG A 317 7.74 -10.53 -4.35
C ARG A 317 6.93 -11.27 -3.30
N VAL A 318 6.70 -12.56 -3.52
CA VAL A 318 6.07 -13.44 -2.54
C VAL A 318 7.12 -14.42 -2.04
N HIS A 319 7.49 -14.31 -0.76
CA HIS A 319 8.26 -15.36 -0.10
C HIS A 319 7.31 -16.44 0.39
N ARG A 320 7.61 -17.72 0.12
CA ARG A 320 6.81 -18.85 0.60
C ARG A 320 7.65 -19.80 1.42
N LEU A 321 7.06 -20.32 2.48
CA LEU A 321 7.59 -21.48 3.19
C LEU A 321 6.81 -22.69 2.69
N LEU A 322 7.49 -23.60 2.02
CA LEU A 322 6.92 -24.83 1.49
C LEU A 322 7.25 -26.01 2.38
N ARG A 323 6.29 -26.92 2.53
CA ARG A 323 6.44 -28.25 3.12
C ARG A 323 5.95 -29.26 2.10
N ASP A 324 6.83 -30.16 1.66
CA ASP A 324 6.52 -31.15 0.63
C ASP A 324 5.88 -30.48 -0.61
N ASP A 325 6.52 -29.40 -1.07
CA ASP A 325 6.10 -28.53 -2.19
C ASP A 325 4.78 -27.77 -2.01
N VAL A 326 4.13 -27.85 -0.85
CA VAL A 326 2.91 -27.09 -0.53
C VAL A 326 3.26 -25.86 0.29
N ALA A 327 2.87 -24.67 -0.17
CA ALA A 327 3.05 -23.44 0.61
C ALA A 327 2.19 -23.45 1.88
N VAL A 328 2.85 -23.38 3.04
CA VAL A 328 2.23 -23.35 4.38
C VAL A 328 2.36 -22.00 5.07
N ALA A 329 3.23 -21.11 4.59
CA ALA A 329 3.23 -19.70 4.94
C ALA A 329 3.64 -18.85 3.73
N ALA A 330 3.18 -17.61 3.67
CA ALA A 330 3.51 -16.67 2.61
C ALA A 330 3.65 -15.24 3.16
N LEU A 331 4.52 -14.45 2.54
CA LEU A 331 4.79 -13.06 2.87
C LEU A 331 4.95 -12.26 1.58
N LEU A 332 4.11 -11.24 1.39
CA LEU A 332 4.25 -10.25 0.33
C LEU A 332 5.24 -9.17 0.78
N VAL A 333 6.22 -8.90 -0.07
CA VAL A 333 7.16 -7.80 0.10
C VAL A 333 7.21 -6.92 -1.14
N PHE A 334 7.57 -5.66 -0.96
CA PHE A 334 7.89 -4.74 -2.04
C PHE A 334 9.32 -4.24 -1.86
N HIS A 335 10.15 -4.35 -2.89
CA HIS A 335 11.50 -3.80 -2.85
C HIS A 335 11.51 -2.44 -3.53
N SER A 336 12.02 -1.41 -2.85
CA SER A 336 12.45 -0.17 -3.48
C SER A 336 13.97 -0.15 -3.63
N VAL A 337 14.51 0.94 -4.18
CA VAL A 337 15.97 1.12 -4.35
C VAL A 337 16.71 0.97 -3.02
N THR A 338 16.15 1.52 -1.94
CA THR A 338 16.84 1.61 -0.65
C THR A 338 16.21 0.77 0.44
N ARG A 339 15.01 0.19 0.23
CA ARG A 339 14.24 -0.46 1.32
C ARG A 339 13.50 -1.70 0.87
N THR A 340 13.23 -2.60 1.82
CA THR A 340 12.23 -3.65 1.66
C THR A 340 11.02 -3.36 2.56
N TRP A 341 9.83 -3.35 1.97
CA TRP A 341 8.57 -3.17 2.69
C TRP A 341 7.86 -4.51 2.85
N LEU A 342 7.70 -4.97 4.08
CA LEU A 342 6.92 -6.16 4.40
C LEU A 342 5.45 -5.76 4.51
N SER A 343 4.61 -6.23 3.60
CA SER A 343 3.19 -5.90 3.58
C SER A 343 2.38 -6.96 4.32
N VAL A 344 1.63 -7.80 3.60
CA VAL A 344 0.75 -8.80 4.20
C VAL A 344 1.36 -10.19 4.25
N SER A 345 1.00 -10.95 5.28
CA SER A 345 1.45 -12.33 5.47
C SER A 345 0.29 -13.26 5.79
N GLY A 346 0.43 -14.51 5.38
CA GLY A 346 -0.51 -15.60 5.60
C GLY A 346 0.20 -16.85 6.12
N VAL A 347 -0.53 -17.70 6.81
CA VAL A 347 -0.02 -18.97 7.33
C VAL A 347 -1.16 -19.96 7.53
N SER A 348 -0.91 -21.22 7.22
CA SER A 348 -1.82 -22.32 7.50
C SER A 348 -1.95 -22.51 9.02
N PRO A 349 -3.16 -22.70 9.57
CA PRO A 349 -3.35 -23.01 10.99
C PRO A 349 -2.47 -24.17 11.48
N ASP A 350 -2.35 -25.22 10.68
CA ASP A 350 -1.56 -26.42 11.03
C ASP A 350 -0.06 -26.12 11.11
N ALA A 351 0.40 -25.09 10.41
CA ALA A 351 1.79 -24.63 10.40
C ALA A 351 2.03 -23.43 11.32
N TRP A 352 1.03 -22.96 12.08
CA TRP A 352 1.19 -21.81 12.99
C TRP A 352 2.33 -22.03 13.98
N HIS A 353 2.38 -23.24 14.55
CA HIS A 353 3.37 -23.62 15.55
C HIS A 353 4.80 -23.65 15.00
N VAL A 354 5.04 -23.66 13.68
CA VAL A 354 6.42 -23.64 13.14
C VAL A 354 7.02 -22.22 13.08
N GLY A 355 6.21 -21.17 13.29
CA GLY A 355 6.68 -19.79 13.23
C GLY A 355 7.01 -19.31 11.81
N GLY A 356 6.31 -19.85 10.80
CA GLY A 356 6.64 -19.65 9.38
C GLY A 356 6.75 -18.19 8.96
N VAL A 357 5.82 -17.33 9.41
CA VAL A 357 5.88 -15.88 9.11
C VAL A 357 7.16 -15.23 9.66
N THR A 358 7.59 -15.60 10.87
CA THR A 358 8.83 -15.04 11.46
C THR A 358 10.05 -15.45 10.64
N ARG A 359 10.06 -16.70 10.13
CA ARG A 359 11.10 -17.17 9.23
C ARG A 359 11.10 -16.38 7.92
N LEU A 360 9.95 -16.21 7.27
CA LEU A 360 9.87 -15.47 6.01
C LEU A 360 10.28 -14.00 6.17
N GLN A 361 9.93 -13.36 7.29
CA GLN A 361 10.41 -12.01 7.61
C GLN A 361 11.95 -11.97 7.71
N TRP A 362 12.57 -12.99 8.30
CA TRP A 362 14.03 -13.09 8.37
C TRP A 362 14.69 -13.32 7.01
N GLU A 363 14.06 -14.12 6.14
CA GLU A 363 14.54 -14.31 4.76
C GLU A 363 14.49 -12.98 3.99
N ALA A 364 13.38 -12.23 4.09
CA ALA A 364 13.28 -10.90 3.50
C ALA A 364 14.32 -9.89 4.04
N VAL A 365 14.67 -9.97 5.34
CA VAL A 365 15.76 -9.16 5.92
C VAL A 365 17.12 -9.54 5.32
N GLN A 366 17.40 -10.85 5.19
CA GLN A 366 18.64 -11.30 4.56
C GLN A 366 18.71 -10.89 3.08
N ASP A 367 17.58 -10.95 2.36
CA ASP A 367 17.49 -10.48 0.98
C ASP A 367 17.72 -8.97 0.87
N ALA A 368 17.16 -8.17 1.77
CA ALA A 368 17.41 -6.73 1.82
C ALA A 368 18.91 -6.42 2.02
N VAL A 369 19.58 -7.15 2.91
CA VAL A 369 21.04 -7.04 3.13
C VAL A 369 21.82 -7.44 1.87
N ARG A 370 21.47 -8.57 1.22
CA ARG A 370 22.10 -9.00 -0.05
C ARG A 370 21.94 -7.94 -1.14
N ARG A 371 20.80 -7.25 -1.17
CA ARG A 371 20.47 -6.16 -2.10
C ARG A 371 21.10 -4.81 -1.70
N ARG A 372 21.87 -4.75 -0.60
CA ARG A 372 22.49 -3.53 -0.06
C ARG A 372 21.49 -2.42 0.22
N GLN A 373 20.31 -2.79 0.69
CA GLN A 373 19.31 -1.84 1.13
C GLN A 373 19.65 -1.30 2.52
N THR A 374 19.15 -0.12 2.83
CA THR A 374 19.44 0.60 4.08
C THR A 374 18.45 0.27 5.19
N SER A 375 17.27 -0.26 4.87
CA SER A 375 16.26 -0.59 5.87
C SER A 375 15.21 -1.60 5.42
N VAL A 376 14.55 -2.23 6.40
CA VAL A 376 13.34 -3.04 6.24
C VAL A 376 12.19 -2.41 7.02
N VAL A 377 11.07 -2.16 6.35
CA VAL A 377 9.87 -1.55 6.93
C VAL A 377 8.81 -2.63 7.19
N PHE A 378 8.35 -2.75 8.43
CA PHE A 378 7.42 -3.79 8.89
C PHE A 378 5.96 -3.36 8.75
N SER A 379 5.59 -2.72 7.63
CA SER A 379 4.23 -2.23 7.39
C SER A 379 3.79 -1.15 8.41
N THR A 380 2.69 -0.45 8.14
CA THR A 380 2.08 0.51 9.07
C THR A 380 1.45 -0.13 10.29
N GLY A 381 1.37 0.62 11.39
CA GLY A 381 0.92 0.15 12.69
C GLY A 381 2.06 -0.38 13.55
N VAL A 382 1.89 -0.25 14.86
CA VAL A 382 2.87 -0.67 15.87
C VAL A 382 2.24 -1.73 16.76
N ASP A 383 2.81 -2.92 16.74
CA ASP A 383 2.41 -4.02 17.60
C ASP A 383 3.65 -4.75 18.14
N ALA A 384 3.46 -5.59 19.15
CA ALA A 384 4.57 -6.32 19.79
C ALA A 384 5.29 -7.28 18.83
N ALA A 385 4.61 -7.81 17.80
CA ALA A 385 5.21 -8.70 16.81
C ALA A 385 6.12 -7.96 15.82
N LYS A 386 5.87 -6.66 15.58
CA LYS A 386 6.73 -5.75 14.82
C LYS A 386 7.86 -5.19 15.70
N GLN A 387 7.55 -4.68 16.89
CA GLN A 387 8.54 -4.06 17.80
C GLN A 387 9.65 -5.01 18.27
N ARG A 388 9.43 -6.33 18.24
CA ARG A 388 10.52 -7.29 18.54
C ARG A 388 11.65 -7.28 17.50
N TRP A 389 11.40 -6.74 16.30
CA TRP A 389 12.40 -6.59 15.25
C TRP A 389 13.26 -5.35 15.44
N SER A 390 12.65 -4.25 15.83
CA SER A 390 13.33 -2.98 16.05
C SER A 390 12.49 -2.08 16.97
N PRO A 391 13.14 -1.31 17.88
CA PRO A 391 12.46 -0.26 18.63
C PRO A 391 12.23 1.01 17.77
N THR A 392 12.89 1.14 16.63
CA THR A 392 12.80 2.33 15.77
C THR A 392 11.44 2.39 15.09
N VAL A 393 10.75 3.52 15.28
CA VAL A 393 9.48 3.85 14.64
C VAL A 393 9.67 5.11 13.83
N ARG A 394 9.25 5.06 12.56
CA ARG A 394 9.12 6.24 11.67
C ARG A 394 7.66 6.59 11.52
N VAL A 395 7.36 7.86 11.27
CA VAL A 395 5.99 8.35 11.32
C VAL A 395 5.65 9.17 10.09
N SER A 396 4.57 8.77 9.43
CA SER A 396 3.91 9.61 8.42
C SER A 396 2.62 10.20 8.98
N HIS A 397 2.18 11.32 8.41
CA HIS A 397 1.06 12.10 8.91
C HIS A 397 -0.01 12.27 7.85
N SER A 398 -1.25 11.95 8.18
CA SER A 398 -2.39 12.21 7.31
C SER A 398 -3.09 13.49 7.75
N PHE A 399 -3.38 14.37 6.79
CA PHE A 399 -4.10 15.63 6.96
C PHE A 399 -5.34 15.65 6.09
N ALA A 400 -6.37 16.35 6.57
CA ALA A 400 -7.53 16.72 5.79
C ALA A 400 -7.64 18.24 5.68
N VAL A 401 -7.79 18.75 4.45
CA VAL A 401 -8.11 20.16 4.18
C VAL A 401 -9.56 20.23 3.72
N VAL A 402 -10.42 20.89 4.51
CA VAL A 402 -11.85 21.00 4.24
C VAL A 402 -12.15 22.31 3.52
N ASN A 403 -12.93 22.22 2.45
CA ASN A 403 -13.30 23.37 1.63
C ASN A 403 -14.10 24.38 2.48
N PRO A 404 -13.87 25.70 2.37
CA PRO A 404 -14.58 26.71 3.17
C PRO A 404 -16.09 26.75 2.95
N ARG A 405 -16.61 26.12 1.88
CA ARG A 405 -18.06 26.04 1.63
C ARG A 405 -18.80 25.40 2.80
N ARG A 406 -19.91 26.01 3.22
CA ARG A 406 -20.77 25.52 4.31
C ARG A 406 -21.19 24.06 4.12
N GLY A 407 -21.58 23.69 2.89
CA GLY A 407 -21.95 22.31 2.56
C GLY A 407 -20.81 21.31 2.78
N SER A 408 -19.62 21.64 2.32
CA SER A 408 -18.43 20.79 2.49
C SER A 408 -18.06 20.58 3.96
N ARG A 409 -18.17 21.64 4.80
CA ARG A 409 -17.94 21.54 6.24
C ARG A 409 -18.95 20.62 6.93
N LEU A 410 -20.24 20.73 6.58
CA LEU A 410 -21.28 19.86 7.12
C LEU A 410 -21.05 18.40 6.70
N THR A 411 -20.83 18.16 5.41
CA THR A 411 -20.56 16.81 4.87
C THR A 411 -19.32 16.19 5.53
N PHE A 412 -18.23 16.94 5.67
CA PHE A 412 -17.02 16.46 6.34
C PHE A 412 -17.27 16.13 7.81
N THR A 413 -18.03 16.97 8.53
CA THR A 413 -18.37 16.75 9.95
C THR A 413 -19.14 15.44 10.12
N LEU A 414 -20.12 15.18 9.26
CA LEU A 414 -20.92 13.97 9.30
C LEU A 414 -20.10 12.73 8.92
N TYR A 415 -19.24 12.85 7.90
CA TYR A 415 -18.27 11.82 7.56
C TYR A 415 -17.35 11.50 8.74
N TRP A 416 -16.81 12.52 9.41
CA TRP A 416 -15.90 12.39 10.54
C TRP A 416 -16.58 11.70 11.73
N LEU A 417 -17.81 12.11 12.07
CA LEU A 417 -18.60 11.48 13.12
C LEU A 417 -18.86 10.00 12.82
N ALA A 418 -19.29 9.68 11.59
CA ALA A 418 -19.54 8.30 11.17
C ALA A 418 -18.27 7.44 11.24
N ARG A 419 -17.12 7.98 10.82
CA ARG A 419 -15.81 7.31 10.92
C ARG A 419 -15.44 7.03 12.38
N SER A 420 -15.57 8.03 13.26
CA SER A 420 -15.27 7.90 14.68
C SER A 420 -16.16 6.86 15.37
N LEU A 421 -17.46 6.82 15.05
CA LEU A 421 -18.38 5.81 15.56
C LEU A 421 -18.02 4.39 15.11
N ARG A 422 -17.61 4.21 13.85
CA ARG A 422 -17.12 2.91 13.35
C ARG A 422 -15.84 2.46 14.06
N HIS A 423 -14.94 3.39 14.33
CA HIS A 423 -13.72 3.11 15.07
C HIS A 423 -14.04 2.66 16.50
N LEU A 424 -14.90 3.38 17.22
CA LEU A 424 -15.35 3.00 18.56
C LEU A 424 -16.00 1.61 18.59
N ARG A 425 -16.89 1.31 17.63
CA ARG A 425 -17.53 -0.02 17.51
C ARG A 425 -16.51 -1.16 17.31
N ARG A 426 -15.42 -0.92 16.56
CA ARG A 426 -14.36 -1.93 16.40
C ARG A 426 -13.62 -2.18 17.71
N HIS A 427 -13.40 -1.15 18.53
CA HIS A 427 -12.73 -1.29 19.82
C HIS A 427 -13.61 -1.94 20.88
N THR A 428 -14.92 -1.65 20.92
CA THR A 428 -15.83 -2.27 21.90
C THR A 428 -16.01 -3.76 21.66
N VAL A 429 -16.03 -4.22 20.41
CA VAL A 429 -16.15 -5.65 20.06
C VAL A 429 -14.89 -6.46 20.44
N HIS A 430 -13.73 -5.81 20.56
CA HIS A 430 -12.46 -6.48 20.91
C HIS A 430 -12.12 -6.49 22.40
N HIS A 431 -12.98 -5.90 23.24
CA HIS A 431 -12.94 -6.07 24.69
C HIS A 431 -14.22 -6.76 25.17
N PRO A 432 -14.47 -8.06 24.84
CA PRO A 432 -15.38 -8.83 25.66
C PRO A 432 -14.81 -8.79 27.07
N HIS A 433 -15.65 -8.41 28.03
CA HIS A 433 -15.33 -8.37 29.45
C HIS A 433 -14.39 -9.53 29.79
N ARG A 434 -13.18 -9.19 30.25
CA ARG A 434 -12.47 -10.04 31.23
C ARG A 434 -13.43 -10.13 32.41
N GLU A 435 -14.43 -11.00 32.31
CA GLU A 435 -15.21 -11.41 33.45
C GLU A 435 -14.19 -11.92 34.47
N ARG A 436 -14.31 -11.33 35.65
CA ARG A 436 -13.47 -11.51 36.80
C ARG A 436 -13.20 -13.00 36.96
N ALA A 437 -11.93 -13.40 36.92
CA ALA A 437 -11.55 -14.65 37.54
C ALA A 437 -12.13 -14.60 38.96
N GLU A 438 -13.06 -15.51 39.27
CA GLU A 438 -13.55 -15.70 40.62
C GLU A 438 -12.32 -15.84 41.53
N PRO A 439 -12.24 -15.09 42.64
CA PRO A 439 -11.17 -15.29 43.60
C PRO A 439 -11.24 -16.76 44.04
N ALA A 440 -10.14 -17.48 43.85
CA ALA A 440 -9.99 -18.82 44.39
C ALA A 440 -10.35 -18.78 45.88
N THR A 441 -11.42 -19.49 46.24
CA THR A 441 -11.85 -19.65 47.62
C THR A 441 -10.75 -20.45 48.35
N PRO A 442 -10.35 -20.04 49.57
CA PRO A 442 -9.15 -20.52 50.26
C PRO A 442 -9.12 -22.03 50.55
#